data_AF-A0AAE3HGX9-F1
#
_entry.id   AF-A0AAE3HGX9-F1
#
_cell.length_a   1.000
_cell.length_b   1.000
_cell.length_c   1.000
_cell.angle_alpha   90.00
_cell.angle_beta   90.00
_cell.angle_gamma   90.00
#
_symmetry.space_group_name_H-M   'P 1'
#
loop_
_entity.id
_entity.type
_entity.pdbx_description
1 polymer ?
#
loop_
_entity_poly.entity_id
_entity_poly.type
_entity_poly.pdbx_seq_one_letter_code
_entity_poly.pdbx_strand_id
1 'polypeptide(L)'
;MNKKICFISNLCLLVWFFLDMIGVSIDNGILVTRSYREDGVFFLIFLFLFIGFIFKERLGKYLLSGWLFLWFFTQFLSHWYFTIFGPAQGKMNYFADTIKLIPSSTIYIPDFYHIVLHILILISLINMILYCRISTQSKINQKHI
;
A
#
# COMPACT_ATOMS: atom_id res chain seq x y z
N MET A 1 -19.48 2.86 -5.47
CA MET A 1 -18.32 3.34 -4.68
C MET A 1 -18.20 4.84 -4.87
N ASN A 2 -18.15 5.60 -3.78
CA ASN A 2 -18.08 7.06 -3.84
C ASN A 2 -16.60 7.49 -3.95
N LYS A 3 -16.31 8.54 -4.74
CA LYS A 3 -14.99 9.18 -4.82
C LYS A 3 -14.43 9.52 -3.44
N LYS A 4 -15.29 9.93 -2.49
CA LYS A 4 -14.90 10.22 -1.10
C LYS A 4 -14.27 9.01 -0.40
N ILE A 5 -14.81 7.81 -0.61
CA ILE A 5 -14.28 6.58 0.00
C ILE A 5 -12.90 6.26 -0.57
N CYS A 6 -12.74 6.35 -1.91
CA CYS A 6 -11.44 6.18 -2.56
C CYS A 6 -10.42 7.23 -2.09
N PHE A 7 -10.85 8.49 -1.91
CA PHE A 7 -9.99 9.53 -1.38
C PHE A 7 -9.53 9.21 0.04
N ILE A 8 -10.45 8.86 0.95
CA ILE A 8 -10.12 8.55 2.34
C ILE A 8 -9.19 7.35 2.43
N SER A 9 -9.46 6.25 1.71
CA SER A 9 -8.61 5.06 1.79
C SER A 9 -7.19 5.33 1.29
N ASN A 10 -7.04 6.06 0.18
CA ASN A 10 -5.72 6.42 -0.35
C ASN A 10 -5.01 7.46 0.52
N LEU A 11 -5.74 8.36 1.18
CA LEU A 11 -5.17 9.29 2.14
C LEU A 11 -4.64 8.57 3.38
N CYS A 12 -5.41 7.63 3.94
CA CYS A 12 -4.95 6.80 5.04
C CYS A 12 -3.70 6.00 4.66
N LEU A 13 -3.69 5.43 3.45
CA LEU A 13 -2.51 4.74 2.90
C LEU A 13 -1.31 5.68 2.76
N LEU A 14 -1.50 6.91 2.27
CA LEU A 14 -0.44 7.90 2.12
C LEU A 14 0.16 8.28 3.48
N VAL A 15 -0.69 8.56 4.47
CA VAL A 15 -0.25 8.91 5.83
C VAL A 15 0.50 7.75 6.47
N TRP A 16 0.01 6.52 6.31
CA TRP A 16 0.70 5.35 6.83
C TRP A 16 2.06 5.14 6.14
N PHE A 17 2.10 5.24 4.81
CA PHE A 17 3.35 5.06 4.06
C PHE A 17 4.38 6.16 4.36
N PHE A 18 3.91 7.36 4.71
CA PHE A 18 4.80 8.44 5.12
C PHE A 18 5.63 8.11 6.37
N LEU A 19 5.12 7.26 7.27
CA LEU A 19 5.87 6.86 8.48
C LEU A 19 7.20 6.19 8.13
N ASP A 20 7.26 5.45 7.03
CA ASP A 20 8.49 4.82 6.51
C ASP A 20 9.50 5.84 5.96
N MET A 21 9.04 7.01 5.49
CA MET A 21 9.94 8.07 5.00
C MET A 21 10.72 8.75 6.13
N ILE A 22 10.13 8.79 7.33
CA ILE A 22 10.71 9.43 8.51
C ILE A 22 11.32 8.42 9.49
N GLY A 23 10.81 7.18 9.52
CA GLY A 23 11.09 6.20 10.56
C GLY A 23 10.34 6.54 11.85
N VAL A 24 9.74 5.52 12.48
CA VAL A 24 8.97 5.68 13.72
C VAL A 24 9.30 4.55 14.67
N SER A 25 9.58 4.90 15.92
CA SER A 25 9.72 3.97 17.04
C SER A 25 8.65 4.27 18.08
N ILE A 26 8.12 3.24 18.72
CA ILE A 26 7.10 3.33 19.77
C ILE A 26 7.64 2.57 20.98
N ASP A 27 7.80 3.27 22.10
CA ASP A 27 8.37 2.77 23.35
C ASP A 27 9.70 2.01 23.12
N ASN A 28 9.66 0.68 23.27
CA ASN A 28 10.82 -0.21 23.17
C ASN A 28 10.93 -0.92 21.81
N GLY A 29 10.09 -0.60 20.82
CA GLY A 29 10.07 -1.27 19.52
C GLY A 29 10.13 -0.32 18.34
N ILE A 30 10.72 -0.77 17.24
CA ILE A 30 10.71 -0.02 15.98
C ILE A 30 9.39 -0.34 15.25
N LEU A 31 8.54 0.66 15.01
CA LEU A 31 7.36 0.47 14.17
C LEU A 31 7.81 0.28 12.72
N VAL A 32 8.65 1.20 12.24
CA VAL A 32 9.24 1.16 10.91
C VAL A 32 10.58 1.90 10.90
N THR A 33 11.61 1.29 10.32
CA THR A 33 12.90 1.94 10.11
C THR A 33 12.80 2.93 8.97
N ARG A 34 13.50 4.06 9.05
CA ARG A 34 13.49 5.06 7.98
C ARG A 34 14.06 4.48 6.68
N SER A 35 13.25 4.47 5.62
CA SER A 35 13.58 3.87 4.31
C SER A 35 13.51 4.86 3.14
N TYR A 36 13.63 6.18 3.37
CA TYR A 36 13.48 7.19 2.32
C TYR A 36 14.35 6.96 1.06
N ARG A 37 15.57 6.42 1.21
CA ARG A 37 16.46 6.16 0.06
C ARG A 37 16.00 4.99 -0.81
N GLU A 38 15.32 4.02 -0.23
CA GLU A 38 14.90 2.80 -0.91
C GLU A 38 13.46 2.97 -1.43
N ASP A 39 12.57 3.49 -0.58
CA ASP A 39 11.13 3.56 -0.84
C ASP A 39 10.63 4.96 -1.23
N GLY A 40 11.48 6.00 -1.17
CA GLY A 40 11.09 7.38 -1.47
C GLY A 40 10.58 7.58 -2.89
N VAL A 41 11.11 6.84 -3.87
CA VAL A 41 10.59 6.87 -5.25
C VAL A 41 9.17 6.29 -5.32
N PHE A 42 8.91 5.19 -4.63
CA PHE A 42 7.56 4.61 -4.55
C PHE A 42 6.59 5.59 -3.90
N PHE A 43 7.01 6.26 -2.83
CA PHE A 43 6.23 7.28 -2.14
C PHE A 43 5.88 8.45 -3.06
N LEU A 44 6.86 9.00 -3.79
CA LEU A 44 6.64 10.12 -4.70
C LEU A 44 5.73 9.73 -5.87
N ILE A 45 5.92 8.56 -6.49
CA ILE A 45 5.04 8.10 -7.56
C ILE A 45 3.61 7.96 -7.05
N PHE A 46 3.41 7.32 -5.90
CA PHE A 46 2.08 7.18 -5.30
C PHE A 46 1.45 8.55 -5.02
N LEU A 47 2.20 9.50 -4.44
CA LEU A 47 1.75 10.86 -4.16
C LEU A 47 1.29 11.58 -5.45
N PHE A 48 2.10 11.56 -6.50
CA PHE A 48 1.75 12.21 -7.76
C PHE A 48 0.55 11.58 -8.45
N LEU A 49 0.44 10.24 -8.44
CA LEU A 49 -0.70 9.53 -9.00
C LEU A 49 -1.98 9.80 -8.21
N PHE A 50 -1.88 9.90 -6.88
CA PHE A 50 -3.02 10.23 -6.03
C PHE A 50 -3.50 11.66 -6.27
N ILE A 51 -2.59 12.64 -6.36
CA ILE A 51 -2.89 14.01 -6.78
C ILE A 51 -3.53 14.01 -8.18
N GLY A 52 -2.98 13.23 -9.11
CA GLY A 52 -3.53 13.07 -10.46
C GLY A 52 -4.96 12.51 -10.47
N PHE A 53 -5.30 11.58 -9.57
CA PHE A 53 -6.67 11.10 -9.39
C PHE A 53 -7.62 12.19 -8.88
N ILE A 54 -7.17 13.06 -7.98
CA ILE A 54 -7.98 14.16 -7.44
C ILE A 54 -8.34 15.16 -8.54
N PHE A 55 -7.33 15.66 -9.27
CA PHE A 55 -7.50 16.74 -10.26
C PHE A 55 -7.88 16.26 -11.67
N LYS A 56 -7.38 15.10 -12.10
CA LYS A 56 -7.59 14.52 -13.44
C LYS A 56 -8.22 13.13 -13.37
N GLU A 57 -9.34 13.04 -12.67
CA GLU A 57 -10.02 11.79 -12.31
C GLU A 57 -10.19 10.80 -13.48
N ARG A 58 -10.52 11.27 -14.68
CA ARG A 58 -10.79 10.42 -15.85
C ARG A 58 -9.61 9.48 -16.18
N LEU A 59 -8.38 10.00 -16.11
CA LEU A 59 -7.16 9.25 -16.37
C LEU A 59 -6.54 8.74 -15.06
N GLY A 60 -6.51 9.60 -14.03
CA GLY A 60 -5.87 9.31 -12.75
C GLY A 60 -6.45 8.08 -12.05
N LYS A 61 -7.75 7.79 -12.22
CA LYS A 61 -8.35 6.57 -11.64
C LYS A 61 -7.73 5.28 -12.17
N TYR A 62 -7.38 5.20 -13.45
CA TYR A 62 -6.78 4.01 -14.04
C TYR A 62 -5.30 3.91 -13.70
N LEU A 63 -4.56 5.03 -13.77
CA LEU A 63 -3.15 5.06 -13.41
C LEU A 63 -2.92 4.70 -11.94
N LEU A 64 -3.70 5.29 -11.03
CA LEU A 64 -3.62 4.99 -9.60
C LEU A 64 -4.02 3.53 -9.32
N SER A 65 -5.05 2.99 -9.98
CA SER A 65 -5.42 1.58 -9.84
C SER A 65 -4.29 0.65 -10.28
N GLY A 66 -3.68 0.92 -11.43
CA GLY A 66 -2.56 0.14 -11.95
C GLY A 66 -1.34 0.18 -11.03
N TRP A 67 -1.02 1.35 -10.48
CA TRP A 67 0.07 1.50 -9.51
C TRP A 67 -0.21 0.76 -8.21
N LEU A 68 -1.42 0.87 -7.64
CA LEU A 68 -1.81 0.13 -6.43
C LEU A 68 -1.72 -1.38 -6.65
N PHE A 69 -2.07 -1.87 -7.85
CA PHE A 69 -1.91 -3.29 -8.18
C PHE A 69 -0.44 -3.70 -8.22
N LEU A 70 0.42 -2.93 -8.91
CA LEU A 70 1.85 -3.19 -8.94
C LEU A 70 2.45 -3.18 -7.53
N TRP A 71 2.10 -2.18 -6.73
CA TRP A 71 2.61 -2.04 -5.37
C TRP A 71 2.10 -3.16 -4.44
N PHE A 72 0.84 -3.57 -4.56
CA PHE A 72 0.33 -4.74 -3.84
C PHE A 72 1.14 -6.00 -4.15
N PHE A 73 1.45 -6.20 -5.43
CA PHE A 73 2.22 -7.35 -5.89
C PHE A 73 3.67 -7.31 -5.40
N THR A 74 4.35 -6.16 -5.50
CA THR A 74 5.72 -6.03 -4.98
C THR A 74 5.76 -6.20 -3.47
N GLN A 75 4.80 -5.63 -2.73
CA GLN A 75 4.71 -5.79 -1.28
C GLN A 75 4.46 -7.26 -0.88
N PHE A 76 3.62 -7.97 -1.65
CA PHE A 76 3.41 -9.41 -1.45
C PHE A 76 4.72 -10.20 -1.66
N LEU A 77 5.44 -9.95 -2.74
CA LEU A 77 6.72 -10.61 -3.03
C LEU A 77 7.80 -10.29 -2.00
N SER A 78 7.86 -9.05 -1.53
CA SER A 78 8.84 -8.61 -0.53
C SER A 78 8.60 -9.22 0.84
N HIS A 79 7.34 -9.52 1.20
CA HIS A 79 7.00 -9.89 2.58
C HIS A 79 6.36 -11.27 2.70
N TRP A 80 5.20 -11.47 2.08
CA TRP A 80 4.40 -12.68 2.24
C TRP A 80 4.94 -13.89 1.48
N TYR A 81 5.64 -13.68 0.37
CA TYR A 81 6.29 -14.77 -0.38
C TYR A 81 7.24 -15.58 0.52
N PHE A 82 8.08 -14.89 1.30
CA PHE A 82 9.01 -15.55 2.23
C PHE A 82 8.28 -16.25 3.39
N THR A 83 7.14 -15.73 3.83
CA THR A 83 6.32 -16.43 4.83
C THR A 83 5.78 -17.76 4.33
N ILE A 84 5.42 -17.84 3.04
CA ILE A 84 4.82 -19.05 2.45
C ILE A 84 5.88 -20.05 2.00
N PHE A 85 6.96 -19.59 1.37
CA PHE A 85 7.88 -20.44 0.61
C PHE A 85 9.22 -20.73 1.29
N GLY A 86 9.56 -20.09 2.40
CA GLY A 86 10.69 -20.56 3.18
C GLY A 86 11.51 -19.52 3.93
N PRO A 87 12.47 -19.99 4.74
CA PRO A 87 13.18 -19.15 5.69
C PRO A 87 14.00 -18.08 4.96
N ALA A 88 13.76 -16.83 5.33
CA ALA A 88 14.51 -15.68 4.85
C ALA A 88 15.31 -15.10 6.01
N GLN A 89 16.35 -15.83 6.44
CA GLN A 89 17.10 -15.49 7.66
C GLN A 89 17.70 -14.07 7.60
N GLY A 90 18.15 -13.63 6.43
CA GLY A 90 18.55 -12.23 6.20
C GLY A 90 17.43 -11.22 6.46
N LYS A 91 16.19 -11.50 6.02
CA LYS A 91 15.02 -10.65 6.32
C LYS A 91 14.61 -10.72 7.79
N MET A 92 14.70 -11.89 8.41
CA MET A 92 14.43 -12.02 9.85
C MET A 92 15.37 -11.16 10.67
N ASN A 93 16.66 -11.16 10.33
CA ASN A 93 17.66 -10.31 10.99
C ASN A 93 17.42 -8.82 10.71
N TYR A 94 17.12 -8.46 9.45
CA TYR A 94 16.85 -7.07 9.06
C TYR A 94 15.66 -6.47 9.82
N PHE A 95 14.61 -7.26 10.05
CA PHE A 95 13.40 -6.84 10.76
C PHE A 95 13.33 -7.41 12.19
N ALA A 96 14.45 -7.69 12.84
CA ALA A 96 14.46 -8.34 14.15
C ALA A 96 13.89 -7.43 15.26
N ASP A 97 14.25 -6.15 15.23
CA ASP A 97 13.87 -5.16 16.25
C ASP A 97 12.52 -4.47 15.97
N THR A 98 11.82 -4.87 14.89
CA THR A 98 10.53 -4.29 14.54
C THR A 98 9.37 -4.97 15.27
N ILE A 99 8.31 -4.20 15.56
CA ILE A 99 7.14 -4.67 16.29
C ILE A 99 6.47 -5.81 15.51
N LYS A 100 6.48 -7.03 16.05
CA LYS A 100 5.81 -8.20 15.46
C LYS A 100 4.44 -8.43 16.07
N LEU A 101 3.44 -8.67 15.22
CA LEU A 101 2.16 -9.22 15.67
C LEU A 101 2.27 -10.71 16.00
N ILE A 102 3.03 -11.45 15.18
CA ILE A 102 3.22 -12.89 15.33
C ILE A 102 4.73 -13.14 15.30
N PRO A 103 5.39 -13.34 16.45
CA PRO A 103 6.82 -13.62 16.49
C PRO A 103 7.10 -15.03 15.97
N SER A 104 8.19 -15.19 15.22
CA SER A 104 8.67 -16.50 14.75
C SER A 104 10.19 -16.50 14.65
N SER A 105 10.81 -17.58 15.10
CA SER A 105 12.25 -17.83 15.03
C SER A 105 12.65 -18.75 13.89
N THR A 106 11.69 -19.31 13.15
CA THR A 106 11.93 -20.30 12.09
C THR A 106 11.60 -19.78 10.70
N ILE A 107 10.60 -18.90 10.59
CA ILE A 107 10.14 -18.34 9.33
C ILE A 107 10.01 -16.81 9.44
N TYR A 108 10.20 -16.12 8.32
CA TYR A 108 9.97 -14.69 8.27
C TYR A 108 8.46 -14.41 8.26
N ILE A 109 7.99 -13.70 9.28
CA ILE A 109 6.66 -13.09 9.31
C ILE A 109 6.82 -11.57 9.21
N PRO A 110 6.07 -10.88 8.32
CA PRO A 110 6.15 -9.44 8.19
C PRO A 110 5.81 -8.76 9.53
N ASP A 111 6.45 -7.63 9.80
CA ASP A 111 6.14 -6.87 11.00
C ASP A 111 4.79 -6.15 10.92
N PHE A 112 4.37 -5.58 12.05
CA PHE A 112 3.10 -4.91 12.17
C PHE A 112 2.91 -3.82 11.11
N TYR A 113 3.95 -3.03 10.84
CA TYR A 113 3.89 -1.95 9.86
C TYR A 113 3.60 -2.48 8.45
N HIS A 114 4.35 -3.49 8.00
CA HIS A 114 4.20 -4.03 6.65
C HIS A 114 2.88 -4.79 6.47
N ILE A 115 2.35 -5.42 7.53
CA ILE A 115 1.00 -6.03 7.53
C ILE A 115 -0.07 -4.96 7.30
N VAL A 116 -0.06 -3.88 8.10
CA VAL A 116 -1.03 -2.79 7.97
C VAL A 116 -0.90 -2.10 6.61
N LEU A 117 0.33 -1.87 6.13
CA LEU A 117 0.58 -1.31 4.81
C LEU A 117 -0.03 -2.18 3.70
N HIS A 118 0.16 -3.50 3.75
CA HIS A 118 -0.41 -4.44 2.78
C HIS A 118 -1.95 -4.40 2.77
N ILE A 119 -2.58 -4.35 3.95
CA ILE A 119 -4.03 -4.23 4.10
C ILE A 119 -4.55 -2.89 3.51
N LEU A 120 -3.89 -1.78 3.81
CA LEU A 120 -4.28 -0.46 3.30
C LEU A 120 -4.16 -0.35 1.77
N ILE A 121 -3.13 -0.96 1.19
CA ILE A 121 -2.97 -1.08 -0.27
C ILE A 121 -4.14 -1.89 -0.84
N LEU A 122 -4.45 -3.06 -0.26
CA LEU A 122 -5.53 -3.92 -0.74
C LEU A 122 -6.90 -3.24 -0.67
N ILE A 123 -7.23 -2.58 0.45
CA ILE A 123 -8.48 -1.81 0.60
C ILE A 123 -8.55 -0.71 -0.45
N SER A 124 -7.47 0.05 -0.62
CA SER A 124 -7.41 1.14 -1.61
C SER A 124 -7.56 0.60 -3.04
N LEU A 125 -6.92 -0.51 -3.37
CA LEU A 125 -7.01 -1.17 -4.66
C LEU A 125 -8.44 -1.64 -4.96
N ILE A 126 -9.08 -2.35 -4.03
CA ILE A 126 -10.47 -2.82 -4.18
C ILE A 126 -11.41 -1.62 -4.39
N ASN A 127 -11.28 -0.58 -3.57
CA ASN A 127 -12.10 0.63 -3.71
C ASN A 127 -11.91 1.28 -5.09
N MET A 128 -10.68 1.38 -5.57
CA MET A 128 -10.36 1.95 -6.87
C MET A 128 -10.89 1.10 -8.03
N ILE A 129 -10.80 -0.22 -7.96
CA ILE A 129 -11.37 -1.13 -8.97
C ILE A 129 -12.90 -0.97 -9.03
N LEU A 130 -13.57 -0.97 -7.87
CA LEU A 130 -15.03 -0.76 -7.79
C LEU A 130 -15.42 0.62 -8.33
N TYR A 131 -14.66 1.67 -8.02
CA TYR A 131 -14.87 3.00 -8.54
C TYR A 131 -14.72 3.07 -10.07
N CYS A 132 -13.68 2.46 -10.62
CA CYS A 132 -13.44 2.39 -12.05
C CYS A 132 -14.58 1.69 -12.80
N ARG A 133 -15.12 0.58 -12.26
CA ARG A 133 -16.25 -0.14 -12.85
C ARG A 133 -17.52 0.71 -12.88
N ILE A 134 -17.92 1.26 -11.73
CA ILE A 134 -19.17 2.02 -11.58
C ILE A 134 -19.14 3.31 -12.39
N SER A 135 -18.04 4.06 -12.34
CA SER A 135 -17.87 5.30 -13.11
C SER A 135 -17.85 5.09 -14.63
N THR A 136 -17.49 3.89 -15.09
CA THR A 136 -17.53 3.55 -16.51
C THR A 136 -18.94 3.18 -16.97
N GLN A 137 -19.67 2.37 -16.18
CA GLN A 137 -21.06 2.01 -16.45
C GLN A 137 -21.99 3.23 -16.50
N SER A 138 -21.85 4.15 -15.55
CA SER A 138 -22.63 5.40 -15.54
C SER A 138 -22.48 6.22 -16.83
N LYS A 139 -21.27 6.26 -17.40
CA LYS A 139 -21.02 6.98 -18.67
C LYS A 139 -21.62 6.28 -19.88
N ILE A 140 -21.67 4.96 -19.88
CA ILE A 140 -22.28 4.19 -20.99
C ILE A 140 -23.78 4.45 -20.99
N ASN A 141 -24.44 4.35 -19.83
CA ASN A 141 -25.88 4.55 -19.72
C ASN A 141 -26.31 5.98 -20.11
N GLN A 142 -25.50 7.00 -19.84
CA GLN A 142 -25.76 8.38 -20.27
C GLN A 142 -25.57 8.62 -21.78
N LYS A 143 -24.88 7.73 -22.52
CA LYS A 143 -24.72 7.84 -23.98
C LYS A 143 -25.86 7.17 -24.77
N HIS A 144 -26.69 6.37 -24.10
CA HIS A 144 -27.77 5.60 -24.71
C HIS A 144 -29.17 6.17 -24.38
N ILE A 145 -29.22 7.35 -23.78
CA ILE A 145 -30.43 8.17 -23.54
C ILE A 145 -30.27 9.43 -24.39
#